data_AF-A0A0B3AJ97-F1
#
_entry.id   AF-A0A0B3AJ97-F1
#
_cell.length_a   1.000
_cell.length_b   1.000
_cell.length_c   1.000
_cell.angle_alpha   90.00
_cell.angle_beta   90.00
_cell.angle_gamma   90.00
#
_symmetry.space_group_name_H-M   'P 1'
#
loop_
_entity.id
_entity.type
_entity.pdbx_description
1 polymer ?
#
loop_
_entity_poly.entity_id
_entity_poly.type
_entity_poly.pdbx_seq_one_letter_code
_entity_poly.pdbx_strand_id
1 'polypeptide(L)' 'MDISLIPIFEGLILNLIGTILIALSFKFGFSTNKEDEDFLINDKRPVVWDYKNDNLLVLGWIILILGYFFQILSVFS' A
#
# COMPACT_ATOMS: atom_id res chain seq x y z
N MET A 1 -3.17 28.61 18.79
CA MET A 1 -2.80 27.19 18.70
C MET A 1 -1.85 27.13 17.52
N ASP A 2 -0.55 27.12 17.80
CA ASP A 2 0.47 27.19 16.75
C ASP A 2 0.69 25.78 16.22
N ILE A 3 0.25 25.55 15.00
CA ILE A 3 0.36 24.24 14.37
C ILE A 3 1.83 23.98 14.05
N SER A 4 2.40 22.93 14.65
CA SER A 4 3.74 22.47 14.32
C SER A 4 3.75 21.84 12.91
N LEU A 5 4.41 22.49 11.95
CA LEU A 5 4.46 22.05 10.56
C LEU A 5 5.37 20.82 10.33
N ILE A 6 6.28 20.55 11.27
CA ILE A 6 7.25 19.45 11.18
C ILE A 6 6.55 18.07 11.19
N PRO A 7 5.72 17.72 12.20
CA PRO A 7 5.01 16.43 12.22
C PRO A 7 3.97 16.28 11.10
N ILE A 8 3.44 17.40 10.57
CA ILE A 8 2.60 17.38 9.36
C ILE A 8 3.41 16.90 8.16
N PHE A 9 4.59 17.47 7.96
CA PHE A 9 5.46 17.14 6.84
C PHE A 9 6.00 15.70 6.93
N GLU A 10 6.41 15.27 8.13
CA GLU A 10 6.82 13.89 8.41
C GLU A 10 5.69 12.89 8.10
N GLY A 11 4.46 13.20 8.54
CA GLY A 11 3.30 12.36 8.24
C GLY A 11 2.93 12.30 6.76
N LEU A 12 3.10 13.41 6.01
CA LEU A 12 2.91 13.43 4.55
C LEU A 12 3.93 12.54 3.83
N ILE A 13 5.20 12.57 4.24
CA ILE A 13 6.25 11.70 3.67
C ILE A 13 5.91 10.23 3.90
N LEU A 14 5.49 9.87 5.12
CA LEU A 14 5.09 8.51 5.43
C LEU A 14 3.89 8.07 4.58
N ASN A 15 2.86 8.90 4.44
CA ASN A 15 1.71 8.59 3.59
C ASN A 15 2.10 8.37 2.12
N LEU A 16 3.03 9.18 1.60
CA LEU A 16 3.56 9.01 0.25
C LEU A 16 4.30 7.67 0.11
N ILE A 17 5.20 7.34 1.04
CA ILE A 17 5.95 6.07 1.05
C ILE A 17 4.98 4.88 1.14
N GLY A 18 4.01 4.93 2.05
CA GLY A 18 3.00 3.88 2.22
C GLY A 18 2.20 3.65 0.94
N THR A 19 1.76 4.73 0.28
CA THR A 19 1.05 4.67 -1.01
C THR A 19 1.90 4.04 -2.11
N ILE A 20 3.19 4.42 -2.20
CA ILE A 20 4.13 3.83 -3.17
C ILE A 20 4.27 2.33 -2.91
N LEU A 21 4.45 1.90 -1.67
CA LEU A 21 4.59 0.48 -1.32
C LEU A 21 3.34 -0.33 -1.67
N ILE A 22 2.14 0.22 -1.42
CA ILE A 22 0.88 -0.38 -1.83
C ILE A 22 0.83 -0.50 -3.37
N ALA A 23 1.14 0.55 -4.12
CA ALA A 23 1.16 0.50 -5.58
C ALA A 23 2.19 -0.51 -6.12
N LEU A 24 3.38 -0.57 -5.51
CA LEU A 24 4.41 -1.55 -5.84
C LEU A 24 4.00 -2.98 -5.50
N SER A 25 3.16 -3.18 -4.47
CA SER A 25 2.65 -4.50 -4.11
C SER A 25 1.81 -5.13 -5.23
N PHE A 26 1.13 -4.30 -6.03
CA PHE A 26 0.36 -4.73 -7.19
C PHE A 26 1.22 -4.85 -8.46
N LYS A 27 2.27 -4.04 -8.60
CA LYS A 27 3.18 -4.10 -9.76
C LYS A 27 4.20 -5.25 -9.69
N PHE A 28 4.65 -5.58 -8.48
CA PHE A 28 5.64 -6.63 -8.20
C PHE A 28 5.05 -7.80 -7.41
N GLY A 29 3.73 -7.91 -7.38
CA GLY A 29 3.06 -9.06 -6.82
C GLY A 29 3.39 -10.32 -7.61
N PHE A 30 3.52 -11.45 -6.90
CA PHE A 30 3.59 -12.75 -7.54
C PHE A 30 2.17 -13.20 -7.86
N SER A 31 1.96 -13.87 -9.00
CA SER A 31 0.67 -14.51 -9.30
C SER A 31 0.38 -15.52 -8.20
N THR A 32 -0.74 -15.34 -7.50
CA THR A 32 -1.15 -16.18 -6.37
C THR A 32 -1.74 -17.53 -6.78
N ASN A 33 -1.77 -17.89 -8.07
CA ASN A 33 -2.19 -19.23 -8.47
C ASN A 33 -1.01 -20.20 -8.44
N LYS A 34 -0.83 -20.84 -7.27
CA LYS A 34 -0.03 -22.06 -7.14
C LYS A 34 -0.84 -23.37 -7.26
N GLU A 35 -2.18 -23.36 -7.32
CA GLU A 35 -2.94 -24.63 -7.32
C GLU A 35 -4.19 -24.73 -8.22
N ASP A 36 -4.69 -23.67 -8.88
CA ASP A 36 -5.87 -23.80 -9.75
C ASP A 36 -5.56 -23.42 -11.21
N GLU A 37 -5.17 -24.45 -11.99
CA GLU A 37 -4.88 -24.38 -13.43
C GLU A 37 -6.13 -24.36 -14.34
N ASP A 38 -7.37 -24.35 -13.81
CA ASP A 38 -8.54 -24.73 -14.63
C ASP A 38 -9.49 -23.60 -15.10
N PHE A 39 -9.21 -22.31 -14.86
CA PHE A 39 -10.05 -21.23 -15.42
C PHE A 39 -9.43 -20.55 -16.64
N LEU A 40 -9.45 -21.27 -17.78
CA LEU A 40 -9.26 -20.69 -19.11
C LEU A 40 -10.59 -20.09 -19.60
N ILE A 41 -10.66 -18.76 -19.74
CA ILE A 41 -11.74 -18.09 -20.47
C ILE A 41 -11.26 -17.89 -21.91
N ASN A 42 -11.85 -18.61 -22.88
CA ASN A 42 -11.48 -18.54 -24.31
C ASN A 42 -9.98 -18.78 -24.58
N ASP A 43 -9.38 -19.81 -23.97
CA ASP A 43 -7.95 -20.17 -24.12
C ASP A 43 -6.95 -19.05 -23.79
N LYS A 44 -7.41 -17.97 -23.15
CA LYS A 44 -6.61 -16.83 -22.76
C LYS A 44 -6.66 -16.71 -21.25
N ARG A 45 -5.48 -16.67 -20.63
CA ARG A 45 -5.37 -16.40 -19.19
C ARG A 45 -5.96 -15.00 -18.94
N PRO A 46 -6.94 -14.83 -18.03
CA PRO A 46 -7.46 -13.51 -17.73
C PRO A 46 -6.29 -12.64 -17.24
N VAL A 47 -6.12 -11.48 -17.88
CA VAL A 47 -5.02 -10.53 -17.63
C VAL A 47 -5.06 -9.97 -16.20
N VAL A 48 -6.19 -10.14 -15.51
CA VAL A 48 -6.36 -9.82 -14.09
C VAL A 48 -5.93 -11.02 -13.25
N TRP A 49 -4.68 -11.43 -13.38
CA TRP A 49 -4.07 -12.21 -12.33
C TRP A 49 -3.84 -11.28 -11.14
N ASP A 50 -4.30 -11.69 -9.96
CA ASP A 50 -4.07 -10.97 -8.71
C ASP A 50 -2.58 -11.00 -8.37
N TYR A 51 -1.81 -10.12 -9.01
CA TYR A 51 -0.44 -9.87 -8.66
C TYR A 51 -0.47 -9.12 -7.33
N LYS A 52 -0.25 -9.84 -6.23
CA LYS A 52 -0.21 -9.24 -4.90
C LYS A 52 1.04 -9.66 -4.15
N ASN A 53 1.83 -8.69 -3.70
CA ASN A 53 2.89 -8.92 -2.74
C ASN A 53 2.37 -8.56 -1.35
N ASP A 54 1.87 -9.55 -0.61
CA ASP A 54 1.24 -9.35 0.69
C ASP A 54 2.15 -8.62 1.69
N ASN A 55 3.46 -8.89 1.66
CA ASN A 55 4.42 -8.23 2.55
C ASN A 55 4.53 -6.72 2.25
N LEU A 56 4.64 -6.35 0.97
CA LEU A 56 4.69 -4.94 0.57
C LEU A 56 3.36 -4.23 0.84
N LEU A 57 2.24 -4.93 0.66
CA LEU A 57 0.92 -4.38 0.94
C LEU A 57 0.76 -4.11 2.45
N VAL A 58 1.08 -5.08 3.30
CA VAL A 58 1.01 -4.94 4.77
C VAL A 58 1.94 -3.82 5.24
N LEU A 59 3.19 -3.80 4.74
CA LEU A 59 4.15 -2.75 5.08
C LEU A 59 3.66 -1.36 4.65
N GLY A 60 3.10 -1.25 3.45
CA GLY A 60 2.52 -0.02 2.94
C GLY A 60 1.37 0.49 3.81
N TRP A 61 0.45 -0.38 4.24
CA TRP A 61 -0.63 -0.02 5.16
C TRP A 61 -0.13 0.43 6.53
N ILE A 62 0.87 -0.26 7.11
CA ILE A 62 1.46 0.13 8.41
C ILE A 62 2.04 1.54 8.32
N ILE A 63 2.83 1.82 7.28
CA ILE A 63 3.46 3.12 7.08
C ILE A 63 2.41 4.22 6.85
N LEU A 64 1.35 3.93 6.10
CA LEU A 64 0.25 4.86 5.85
C LEU A 64 -0.53 5.19 7.14
N ILE A 65 -0.80 4.19 7.98
CA ILE A 65 -1.44 4.40 9.29
C ILE A 65 -0.56 5.27 10.19
N LEU A 66 0.75 5.01 10.21
CA LEU A 66 1.72 5.83 10.97
C LEU A 66 1.74 7.27 10.48
N GLY A 67 1.73 7.51 9.17
CA GLY A 67 1.70 8.86 8.61
C GLY A 67 0.46 9.65 9.02
N TYR A 68 -0.73 9.04 8.95
CA TYR A 68 -1.95 9.66 9.47
C TYR A 68 -1.89 9.90 10.99
N PHE A 69 -1.31 8.99 11.75
CA PHE A 69 -1.17 9.16 13.19
C PHE A 69 -0.33 10.39 13.56
N PHE A 70 0.81 10.60 12.87
CA PHE A 70 1.63 11.81 13.06
C PHE A 70 0.89 13.10 12.69
N GLN A 71 0.11 13.08 11.61
CA GLN A 71 -0.71 14.23 11.22
C GLN A 71 -1.79 14.54 12.26
N ILE A 72 -2.46 13.53 12.80
CA ILE A 72 -3.48 13.73 13.85
C ILE A 72 -2.82 14.30 15.12
N LEU A 73 -1.68 13.75 15.55
CA LEU A 73 -0.94 14.26 16.71
C LEU A 73 -0.54 15.73 16.53
N SER A 74 -0.15 16.14 15.33
CA SER A 74 0.24 17.53 15.04
C SER A 74 -0.91 18.54 15.15
N VAL A 75 -2.16 18.10 14.98
CA VAL A 75 -3.33 18.97 15.13
C VAL A 75 -3.64 19.21 16.61
N PHE A 76 -3.29 18.26 17.47
CA PHE A 76 -3.53 18.32 18.92
C PHE A 76 -2.32 18.82 19.73
N SER A 77 -1.14 18.94 19.12
CA SER A 77 0.08 19.52 19.72
C SER A 77 0.09 21.04 19.61
#